data_AF-A0A833EQQ8-F1
#
_entry.id   AF-A0A833EQQ8-F1
#
_cell.length_a   1.000
_cell.length_b   1.000
_cell.length_c   1.000
_cell.angle_alpha   90.00
_cell.angle_beta   90.00
_cell.angle_gamma   90.00
#
_symmetry.space_group_name_H-M   'P 1'
#
loop_
_entity.id
_entity.type
_entity.pdbx_description
1 polymer ?
#
loop_
_entity_poly.entity_id
_entity_poly.type
_entity_poly.pdbx_seq_one_letter_code
_entity_poly.pdbx_strand_id
1 'polypeptide(L)'
;MLSKDERELLIYLGMVVWKIMTKFYGPLPKITNETLEAAEDRNIQMLEYLEGEPDEDFINTVSMLIENYNQSEILRYVVEAIIEDDDDAVYISGEAKGIMLLCIKTVIDTFDSVKVDLQSS
;
A
#
# COMPACT_ATOMS: atom_id res chain seq x y z
N MET A 1 -8.32 11.21 11.95
CA MET A 1 -8.28 9.97 12.78
C MET A 1 -9.36 9.03 12.25
N LEU A 2 -9.01 7.77 11.94
CA LEU A 2 -9.94 6.82 11.29
C LEU A 2 -11.16 6.50 12.17
N SER A 3 -12.32 6.32 11.54
CA SER A 3 -13.56 5.83 12.14
C SER A 3 -13.42 4.37 12.59
N LYS A 4 -14.43 3.82 13.28
CA LYS A 4 -14.41 2.40 13.66
C LYS A 4 -14.41 1.51 12.42
N ASP A 5 -15.30 1.78 11.48
CA ASP A 5 -15.49 0.96 10.29
C ASP A 5 -14.27 1.07 9.35
N GLU A 6 -13.68 2.26 9.22
CA GLU A 6 -12.43 2.48 8.47
C GLU A 6 -11.26 1.67 9.07
N ARG A 7 -11.15 1.60 10.40
CA ARG A 7 -10.12 0.76 11.07
C ARG A 7 -10.36 -0.72 10.87
N GLU A 8 -11.61 -1.17 10.96
CA GLU A 8 -11.97 -2.58 10.76
C GLU A 8 -11.66 -3.00 9.31
N LEU A 9 -11.99 -2.15 8.34
CA LEU A 9 -11.64 -2.36 6.94
C LEU A 9 -10.11 -2.36 6.72
N LEU A 10 -9.37 -1.41 7.30
CA LEU A 10 -7.91 -1.38 7.20
C LEU A 10 -7.26 -2.67 7.70
N ILE A 11 -7.71 -3.17 8.86
CA ILE A 11 -7.23 -4.43 9.43
C ILE A 11 -7.60 -5.61 8.52
N TYR A 12 -8.82 -5.63 7.98
CA TYR A 12 -9.26 -6.65 7.03
C TYR A 12 -8.39 -6.67 5.77
N LEU A 13 -8.17 -5.52 5.14
CA LEU A 13 -7.31 -5.39 3.96
C LEU A 13 -5.87 -5.83 4.26
N GLY A 14 -5.33 -5.45 5.42
CA GLY A 14 -4.00 -5.89 5.86
C GLY A 14 -3.92 -7.42 5.99
N MET A 15 -4.94 -8.08 6.53
CA MET A 15 -5.01 -9.54 6.60
C MET A 15 -5.11 -10.19 5.22
N VAL A 16 -5.90 -9.61 4.30
CA VAL A 16 -6.03 -10.11 2.92
C VAL A 16 -4.70 -10.02 2.19
N VAL A 17 -4.03 -8.87 2.24
CA VAL A 17 -2.70 -8.66 1.65
C VAL A 17 -1.69 -9.66 2.23
N TRP A 18 -1.62 -9.77 3.56
CA TRP A 18 -0.76 -10.75 4.23
C TRP A 18 -1.04 -12.18 3.76
N LYS A 19 -2.33 -12.55 3.62
CA LYS A 19 -2.73 -13.89 3.17
C LYS A 19 -2.36 -14.15 1.71
N ILE A 20 -2.54 -13.16 0.83
CA ILE A 20 -2.14 -13.22 -0.58
C ILE A 20 -0.62 -13.43 -0.65
N MET A 21 0.15 -12.55 -0.03
CA MET A 21 1.62 -12.62 -0.06
C MET A 21 2.14 -13.92 0.57
N THR A 22 1.55 -14.39 1.68
CA THR A 22 1.92 -15.68 2.28
C THR A 22 1.63 -16.86 1.34
N LYS A 23 0.54 -16.79 0.57
CA LYS A 23 0.17 -17.85 -0.38
C LYS A 23 1.15 -17.93 -1.56
N PHE A 24 1.59 -16.79 -2.09
CA PHE A 24 2.49 -16.74 -3.25
C PHE A 24 3.98 -16.89 -2.86
N TYR A 25 4.40 -16.35 -1.72
CA TYR A 25 5.80 -16.32 -1.30
C TYR A 25 6.16 -17.30 -0.17
N GLY A 26 5.19 -18.11 0.27
CA GLY A 26 5.32 -18.96 1.44
C GLY A 26 5.35 -18.16 2.75
N PRO A 27 5.86 -18.74 3.85
CA PRO A 27 5.97 -18.04 5.13
C PRO A 27 6.71 -16.70 4.97
N LEU A 28 6.06 -15.62 5.42
CA LEU A 28 6.65 -14.30 5.41
C LEU A 28 7.57 -14.14 6.64
N PRO A 29 8.74 -13.49 6.48
CA PRO A 29 9.68 -13.29 7.56
C PRO A 29 9.09 -12.35 8.62
N LYS A 30 9.64 -12.44 9.84
CA LYS A 30 9.37 -11.42 10.86
C LYS A 30 10.06 -10.12 10.43
N ILE A 31 9.28 -9.05 10.40
CA ILE A 31 9.74 -7.70 10.05
C ILE A 31 10.24 -6.98 11.31
N THR A 32 11.34 -6.22 11.19
CA THR A 32 11.80 -5.31 12.27
C THR A 32 11.18 -3.93 12.11
N ASN A 33 11.15 -3.16 13.19
CA ASN A 33 10.66 -1.78 13.12
C ASN A 33 11.49 -0.95 12.13
N GLU A 34 12.81 -1.15 12.05
CA GLU A 34 13.64 -0.37 11.12
C GLU A 34 13.28 -0.63 9.66
N THR A 35 12.96 -1.88 9.29
CA THR A 35 12.53 -2.20 7.92
C THR A 35 11.18 -1.57 7.61
N LEU A 36 10.26 -1.59 8.56
CA LEU A 36 8.93 -0.99 8.40
C LEU A 36 9.04 0.54 8.26
N GLU A 37 9.79 1.19 9.14
CA GLU A 37 10.05 2.64 9.11
C GLU A 37 10.71 3.05 7.79
N ALA A 38 11.72 2.31 7.32
CA ALA A 38 12.36 2.59 6.02
C ALA A 38 11.42 2.42 4.82
N ALA A 39 10.41 1.54 4.90
CA ALA A 39 9.38 1.43 3.87
C ALA A 39 8.40 2.60 3.94
N GLU A 40 7.99 2.98 5.15
CA GLU A 40 7.09 4.12 5.40
C GLU A 40 7.73 5.43 4.91
N ASP A 41 8.98 5.70 5.28
CA ASP A 41 9.73 6.89 4.87
C ASP A 41 9.83 7.01 3.35
N ARG A 42 10.12 5.90 2.64
CA ARG A 42 10.15 5.89 1.17
C ARG A 42 8.78 6.24 0.58
N ASN A 43 7.71 5.78 1.20
CA ASN A 43 6.36 6.05 0.73
C ASN A 43 5.92 7.49 1.01
N ILE A 44 6.28 8.05 2.16
CA ILE A 44 6.06 9.45 2.48
C ILE A 44 6.84 10.34 1.50
N GLN A 45 8.13 10.07 1.29
CA GLN A 45 8.95 10.82 0.32
C GLN A 45 8.39 10.77 -1.10
N MET A 46 7.86 9.62 -1.52
CA MET A 46 7.17 9.49 -2.81
C MET A 46 5.94 10.39 -2.87
N LEU A 47 5.13 10.48 -1.80
CA LEU A 47 3.96 11.36 -1.74
C LEU A 47 4.36 12.84 -1.77
N GLU A 48 5.40 13.22 -1.02
CA GLU A 48 5.94 14.59 -1.01
C GLU A 48 6.47 15.00 -2.39
N TYR A 49 7.15 14.08 -3.08
CA TYR A 49 7.59 14.27 -4.46
C TYR A 49 6.41 14.50 -5.40
N LEU A 50 5.36 13.68 -5.29
CA LEU A 50 4.15 13.81 -6.11
C LEU A 50 3.37 15.11 -5.84
N GLU A 51 3.36 15.60 -4.60
CA GLU A 51 2.74 16.90 -4.26
C GLU A 51 3.48 18.09 -4.89
N GLY A 52 4.79 17.95 -5.13
CA GLY A 52 5.62 18.97 -5.77
C GLY A 52 5.62 18.95 -7.31
N GLU A 53 5.06 17.91 -7.93
CA GLU A 53 5.02 17.75 -9.39
C GLU A 53 3.95 18.64 -10.03
N PRO A 54 4.23 19.29 -11.18
CA PRO A 54 3.22 19.99 -11.96
C PRO A 54 2.08 19.05 -12.40
N ASP A 55 0.85 19.56 -12.44
CA ASP A 55 -0.36 18.79 -12.85
C ASP A 55 -0.18 18.07 -14.21
N GLU A 56 0.59 18.66 -15.13
CA GLU A 56 0.87 18.11 -16.47
C GLU A 56 1.78 16.87 -16.44
N ASP A 57 2.66 16.76 -15.45
CA ASP A 57 3.59 15.65 -15.27
C ASP A 57 3.08 14.62 -14.24
N PHE A 58 2.17 15.02 -13.35
CA PHE A 58 1.60 14.19 -12.29
C PHE A 58 1.03 12.86 -12.78
N ILE A 59 0.16 12.86 -13.80
CA ILE A 59 -0.47 11.62 -14.31
C ILE A 59 0.56 10.66 -14.90
N ASN A 60 1.57 11.18 -15.60
CA ASN A 60 2.64 10.36 -16.17
C ASN A 60 3.50 9.73 -15.07
N THR A 61 3.86 10.53 -14.06
CA THR A 61 4.64 10.08 -12.91
C THR A 61 3.90 9.01 -12.10
N VAL A 62 2.61 9.20 -11.80
CA VAL A 62 1.79 8.20 -11.11
C VAL A 62 1.64 6.92 -11.93
N SER A 63 1.43 7.04 -13.25
CA SER A 63 1.29 5.87 -14.13
C SER A 63 2.59 5.06 -14.18
N MET A 64 3.75 5.71 -14.31
CA MET A 64 5.05 5.04 -14.28
C MET A 64 5.33 4.34 -12.94
N LEU A 65 4.91 4.94 -11.82
CA LEU A 65 5.07 4.33 -10.50
C LEU A 65 4.23 3.05 -10.36
N ILE A 66 2.99 3.05 -10.88
CA ILE A 66 2.10 1.89 -10.84
C ILE A 66 2.57 0.79 -11.81
N GLU A 67 2.96 1.15 -13.04
CA GLU A 67 3.39 0.19 -14.06
C GLU A 67 4.67 -0.56 -13.67
N ASN A 68 5.59 0.11 -12.98
CA ASN A 68 6.83 -0.51 -12.51
C ASN A 68 6.71 -1.13 -11.10
N TYR A 69 5.51 -1.12 -10.51
CA TYR A 69 5.32 -1.65 -9.18
C TYR A 69 5.28 -3.19 -9.20
N ASN A 70 6.20 -3.82 -8.49
CA ASN A 70 6.35 -5.28 -8.48
C ASN A 70 5.08 -6.01 -8.00
N GLN A 71 4.29 -5.38 -7.13
CA GLN A 71 3.05 -5.90 -6.56
C GLN A 71 1.81 -5.17 -7.11
N SER A 72 1.84 -4.77 -8.40
CA SER A 72 0.80 -3.96 -9.06
C SER A 72 -0.61 -4.53 -8.90
N GLU A 73 -0.79 -5.84 -9.01
CA GLU A 73 -2.10 -6.50 -8.84
C GLU A 73 -2.62 -6.40 -7.40
N ILE A 74 -1.75 -6.53 -6.40
CA ILE A 74 -2.14 -6.40 -4.99
C ILE A 74 -2.50 -4.95 -4.68
N LEU A 75 -1.70 -4.00 -5.17
CA LEU A 75 -1.98 -2.58 -4.99
C LEU A 75 -3.27 -2.17 -5.68
N ARG A 76 -3.53 -2.65 -6.90
CA ARG A 76 -4.79 -2.42 -7.63
C ARG A 76 -5.99 -2.89 -6.85
N TYR A 77 -5.95 -4.12 -6.32
CA TYR A 77 -7.02 -4.65 -5.47
C TYR A 77 -7.31 -3.75 -4.25
N VAL A 78 -6.26 -3.27 -3.58
CA VAL A 78 -6.40 -2.38 -2.42
C VAL A 78 -6.99 -1.03 -2.81
N VAL A 79 -6.56 -0.47 -3.95
CA VAL A 79 -7.08 0.80 -4.48
C VAL A 79 -8.56 0.66 -4.82
N GLU A 80 -8.96 -0.40 -5.52
CA GLU A 80 -10.37 -0.68 -5.84
C GLU A 80 -11.18 -0.81 -4.55
N ALA A 81 -10.73 -1.59 -3.57
CA ALA A 81 -11.45 -1.79 -2.31
C ALA A 81 -11.60 -0.52 -1.43
N ILE A 82 -10.73 0.49 -1.61
CA ILE A 82 -10.77 1.76 -0.87
C ILE A 82 -11.54 2.85 -1.65
N ILE A 83 -11.51 2.80 -2.98
CA ILE A 83 -12.11 3.83 -3.84
C ILE A 83 -13.53 3.49 -4.25
N GLU A 84 -13.88 2.21 -4.41
CA GLU A 84 -15.22 1.78 -4.79
C GLU A 84 -16.26 2.22 -3.76
N ASP A 85 -17.12 3.14 -4.19
CA ASP A 85 -18.30 3.56 -3.45
C ASP A 85 -19.47 2.65 -3.89
N ASP A 86 -19.55 1.45 -3.32
CA ASP A 86 -20.74 0.58 -3.42
C ASP A 86 -21.79 1.03 -2.39
N ASP A 87 -23.09 0.86 -2.69
CA ASP A 87 -24.19 1.30 -1.82
C ASP A 87 -24.18 0.57 -0.45
N ASP A 88 -23.60 -0.63 -0.40
CA ASP A 88 -23.40 -1.43 0.82
C ASP A 88 -21.98 -1.31 1.42
N ALA A 89 -21.10 -0.49 0.84
CA ALA A 89 -19.72 -0.34 1.30
C ALA A 89 -19.58 0.58 2.52
N VAL A 90 -18.49 0.38 3.26
CA VAL A 90 -18.08 1.29 4.34
C VAL A 90 -17.78 2.66 3.72
N TYR A 91 -18.40 3.72 4.24
CA TYR A 91 -18.02 5.07 3.86
C TYR A 91 -16.61 5.39 4.36
N ILE A 92 -15.71 5.70 3.43
CA ILE A 92 -14.33 6.09 3.73
C ILE A 92 -14.15 7.56 3.33
N SER A 93 -13.77 8.39 4.29
CA SER A 93 -13.48 9.80 4.00
C SER A 93 -12.27 9.94 3.08
N GLY A 94 -12.19 11.02 2.29
CA GLY A 94 -11.05 11.23 1.37
C GLY A 94 -9.69 11.23 2.06
N GLU A 95 -9.59 11.83 3.26
CA GLU A 95 -8.38 11.79 4.10
C GLU A 95 -8.06 10.36 4.54
N ALA A 96 -9.07 9.58 4.96
CA ALA A 96 -8.90 8.18 5.32
C ALA A 96 -8.48 7.30 4.13
N LYS A 97 -9.00 7.54 2.92
CA LYS A 97 -8.58 6.82 1.70
C LYS A 97 -7.06 6.94 1.52
N GLY A 98 -6.51 8.15 1.64
CA GLY A 98 -5.06 8.39 1.55
C GLY A 98 -4.26 7.69 2.65
N ILE A 99 -4.68 7.82 3.92
CA ILE A 99 -4.01 7.18 5.06
C ILE A 99 -4.01 5.65 4.92
N MET A 100 -5.16 5.06 4.58
CA MET A 100 -5.30 3.61 4.45
C MET A 100 -4.46 3.06 3.30
N LEU A 101 -4.42 3.76 2.15
CA LEU A 101 -3.56 3.41 1.02
C LEU A 101 -2.09 3.43 1.43
N LEU A 102 -1.63 4.48 2.11
CA LEU A 102 -0.26 4.60 2.58
C LEU A 102 0.12 3.46 3.55
N CYS A 103 -0.76 3.15 4.52
CA CYS A 103 -0.53 2.06 5.46
C CYS A 103 -0.40 0.72 4.76
N ILE A 104 -1.33 0.38 3.85
CA ILE A 104 -1.29 -0.91 3.16
C ILE A 104 -0.12 -0.99 2.18
N LYS A 105 0.17 0.07 1.44
CA LYS A 105 1.34 0.12 0.55
C LYS A 105 2.63 -0.14 1.32
N THR A 106 2.78 0.47 2.49
CA THR A 106 3.93 0.26 3.37
C THR A 106 4.07 -1.21 3.78
N VAL A 107 2.97 -1.90 4.10
CA VAL A 107 2.98 -3.34 4.39
C VAL A 107 3.43 -4.16 3.17
N ILE A 108 2.92 -3.85 1.98
CA ILE A 108 3.29 -4.54 0.74
C ILE A 108 4.80 -4.36 0.47
N ASP A 109 5.28 -3.12 0.48
CA ASP A 109 6.68 -2.78 0.20
C ASP A 109 7.65 -3.42 1.18
N THR A 110 7.25 -3.49 2.46
CA THR A 110 8.04 -4.13 3.51
C THR A 110 8.24 -5.62 3.22
N PHE A 111 7.17 -6.32 2.85
CA PHE A 111 7.27 -7.75 2.55
C PHE A 111 7.98 -8.01 1.21
N ASP A 112 7.83 -7.11 0.25
CA ASP A 112 8.52 -7.19 -1.04
C ASP A 112 10.03 -7.00 -0.88
N SER A 113 10.47 -5.98 -0.11
CA SER A 113 11.90 -5.67 0.05
C SER A 113 12.68 -6.80 0.72
N VAL A 114 12.13 -7.43 1.76
CA VAL A 114 12.84 -8.53 2.45
C VAL A 114 12.93 -9.79 1.58
N LYS A 115 12.02 -9.97 0.60
CA LYS A 115 12.12 -11.08 -0.34
C LYS A 115 13.23 -10.86 -1.37
N VAL A 116 13.44 -9.63 -1.84
CA VAL A 116 14.58 -9.30 -2.72
C VAL A 116 15.92 -9.65 -2.05
N ASP A 117 16.05 -9.37 -0.74
CA ASP A 117 17.26 -9.69 0.03
C ASP A 117 17.50 -11.20 0.18
N LEU A 118 16.43 -12.00 0.33
CA LEU A 118 16.51 -13.46 0.45
C LEU A 118 16.80 -14.17 -0.87
N GLN A 119 16.52 -13.56 -2.02
CA GLN A 119 16.83 -14.12 -3.34
C GLN A 119 18.23 -13.70 -3.86
N SER A 120 18.85 -12.71 -3.21
CA SER A 120 20.18 -12.20 -3.55
C SER A 120 21.31 -12.78 -2.68
N SER A 121 20.97 -13.75 -1.81
CA SER A 121 21.86 -14.45 -0.88
C SER A 121 21.96 -15.94 -1.21
#